data_AF-A0A0C2N736-F1
#
_entry.id   AF-A0A0C2N736-F1
#
_cell.length_a   1.000
_cell.length_b   1.000
_cell.length_c   1.000
_cell.angle_alpha   90.00
_cell.angle_beta   90.00
_cell.angle_gamma   90.00
#
_symmetry.space_group_name_H-M   'P 1'
#
loop_
_entity.id
_entity.type
_entity.pdbx_description
1 polymer ?
#
loop_
_entity_poly.entity_id
_entity_poly.type
_entity_poly.pdbx_seq_one_letter_code
_entity_poly.pdbx_strand_id
1 'polypeptide(L)'
;SKTTQDHIKYLETLIDYCEEHGVVREENSLRQKLLKRHDLQFYGMVTEQDFYKHLTTMEDAMKTLHATKDIHQSIAEQLLEAGVVETVRAANTTMNYFTLWQHGTDLRHTLSQSQFYEHKARLRKIGIDIGQQFDVSRLCPTLKRSEVIELKPLPIPDWYHMPQVAQSNVLPFRAVA
;
A
#
# COMPACT_ATOMS: atom_id res chain seq x y z
N SER A 1 34.05 3.41 11.10
CA SER A 1 34.15 3.55 9.64
C SER A 1 33.89 5.00 9.27
N LYS A 2 34.47 5.51 8.18
CA LYS A 2 34.21 6.84 7.60
C LYS A 2 32.79 6.91 6.96
N THR A 3 31.77 6.54 7.72
CA THR A 3 30.34 6.67 7.37
C THR A 3 29.77 7.86 8.16
N THR A 4 30.59 8.90 8.29
CA THR A 4 30.74 9.70 9.52
C THR A 4 30.15 11.07 9.32
N GLN A 5 29.08 11.38 10.05
CA GLN A 5 28.49 12.73 10.22
C GLN A 5 27.95 13.41 8.94
N ASP A 6 28.72 13.50 7.86
CA ASP A 6 28.31 14.09 6.58
C ASP A 6 27.17 13.30 5.92
N HIS A 7 27.17 11.97 6.02
CA HIS A 7 26.09 11.14 5.50
C HIS A 7 24.79 11.33 6.31
N ILE A 8 24.90 11.53 7.62
CA ILE A 8 23.74 11.82 8.48
C ILE A 8 23.17 13.18 8.11
N LYS A 9 24.03 14.19 8.00
CA LYS A 9 23.65 15.54 7.57
C LYS A 9 22.99 15.55 6.19
N TYR A 10 23.49 14.75 5.25
CA TYR A 10 22.87 14.56 3.94
C TYR A 10 21.46 13.96 4.06
N LEU A 11 21.29 12.90 4.87
CA LEU A 11 19.98 12.28 5.08
C LEU A 11 18.98 13.22 5.75
N GLU A 12 19.40 14.01 6.74
CA GLU A 12 18.57 15.04 7.37
C GLU A 12 18.14 16.10 6.35
N THR A 13 19.09 16.63 5.57
CA THR A 13 18.80 17.59 4.49
C THR A 13 17.82 17.01 3.47
N LEU A 14 17.96 15.71 3.16
CA LEU A 14 17.08 15.01 2.24
C LEU A 14 15.67 14.81 2.80
N ILE A 15 15.56 14.49 4.09
CA ILE A 15 14.27 14.37 4.78
C ILE A 15 13.56 15.72 4.79
N ASP A 16 14.25 16.78 5.23
CA ASP A 16 13.71 18.14 5.28
C ASP A 16 13.23 18.60 3.90
N TYR A 17 14.02 18.33 2.85
CA TYR A 17 13.66 18.65 1.47
C TYR A 17 12.41 17.91 1.00
N CYS A 18 12.31 16.61 1.32
CA CYS A 18 11.14 15.80 0.99
C CYS A 18 9.89 16.29 1.71
N GLU A 19 10.00 16.63 3.00
CA GLU A 19 8.91 17.15 3.82
C GLU A 19 8.43 18.53 3.33
N GLU A 20 9.36 19.44 3.03
CA GLU A 20 9.05 20.79 2.52
C GLU A 20 8.28 20.74 1.19
N HIS A 21 8.68 19.85 0.29
CA HIS A 21 8.08 19.73 -1.04
C HIS A 21 6.92 18.73 -1.10
N GLY A 22 6.60 18.06 0.02
CA GLY A 22 5.54 17.05 0.09
C GLY A 22 5.78 15.85 -0.83
N VAL A 23 7.05 15.49 -1.06
CA VAL A 23 7.44 14.35 -1.90
C VAL A 23 8.02 13.22 -1.06
N VAL A 24 7.98 12.00 -1.60
CA VAL A 24 8.63 10.84 -0.98
C VAL A 24 9.66 10.29 -1.94
N ARG A 25 10.84 9.96 -1.42
CA ARG A 25 11.88 9.28 -2.16
C ARG A 25 11.76 7.78 -1.95
N GLU A 26 11.67 7.04 -3.05
CA GLU A 26 11.67 5.59 -3.06
C GLU A 26 12.96 5.06 -3.70
N GLU A 27 13.63 4.13 -3.02
CA GLU A 27 14.77 3.40 -3.55
C GLU A 27 14.46 1.91 -3.57
N ASN A 28 14.46 1.32 -4.76
CA ASN A 28 14.16 -0.10 -4.96
C ASN A 28 15.42 -0.89 -5.33
N SER A 29 15.65 -2.00 -4.64
CA SER A 29 16.74 -2.94 -4.95
C SER A 29 16.17 -4.31 -5.33
N LEU A 30 16.27 -4.65 -6.62
CA LEU A 30 15.80 -5.94 -7.13
C LEU A 30 16.86 -7.03 -6.93
N ARG A 31 16.49 -8.08 -6.20
CA ARG A 31 17.39 -9.21 -5.92
C ARG A 31 17.51 -10.14 -7.13
N GLN A 32 18.67 -10.78 -7.28
CA GLN A 32 18.95 -11.72 -8.38
C GLN A 32 17.88 -12.80 -8.59
N LYS A 33 17.29 -13.33 -7.50
CA LYS A 33 16.21 -14.34 -7.59
C LYS A 33 14.95 -13.82 -8.29
N LEU A 34 14.59 -12.56 -8.03
CA LEU A 34 13.44 -11.91 -8.66
C LEU A 34 13.73 -11.66 -10.15
N LEU A 35 14.92 -11.12 -10.44
CA LEU A 35 15.37 -10.89 -11.81
C LEU A 35 15.36 -12.18 -12.65
N LYS A 36 15.84 -13.29 -12.08
CA LYS A 36 15.81 -14.62 -12.71
C LYS A 36 14.41 -15.16 -12.94
N ARG A 37 13.50 -14.95 -11.98
CA ARG A 37 12.14 -15.48 -12.04
C ARG A 37 11.31 -14.81 -13.15
N HIS A 38 11.59 -13.55 -13.42
CA HIS A 38 10.86 -12.73 -14.40
C HIS A 38 11.68 -12.45 -15.65
N ASP A 39 12.77 -13.19 -15.88
CA ASP A 39 13.69 -13.04 -17.02
C ASP A 39 14.24 -11.62 -17.23
N LEU A 40 14.26 -10.80 -16.17
CA LEU A 40 14.74 -9.41 -16.17
C LEU A 40 16.27 -9.27 -16.15
N GLN A 41 16.99 -10.38 -16.23
CA GLN A 41 18.45 -10.44 -16.10
C GLN A 41 19.20 -10.29 -17.43
N PHE A 42 18.49 -10.36 -18.56
CA PHE A 42 19.10 -10.40 -19.89
C PHE A 42 19.21 -9.00 -20.48
N TYR A 43 20.41 -8.42 -20.42
CA TYR A 43 20.71 -7.13 -21.04
C TYR A 43 20.37 -7.14 -22.54
N GLY A 44 19.71 -6.08 -23.02
CA GLY A 44 19.29 -5.92 -24.41
C GLY A 44 18.00 -6.64 -24.80
N MET A 45 17.49 -7.54 -23.94
CA MET A 45 16.21 -8.23 -24.13
C MET A 45 15.09 -7.64 -23.26
N VAL A 46 15.42 -6.69 -22.38
CA VAL A 46 14.52 -6.09 -21.40
C VAL A 46 14.58 -4.58 -21.51
N THR A 47 13.43 -3.94 -21.33
CA THR A 47 13.25 -2.49 -21.34
C THR A 47 12.94 -1.97 -19.94
N GLU A 48 13.08 -0.66 -19.69
CA GLU A 48 12.74 -0.06 -18.39
C GLU A 48 11.27 -0.35 -18.00
N GLN A 49 10.37 -0.39 -18.99
CA GLN A 49 8.96 -0.70 -18.78
C GLN A 49 8.70 -2.08 -18.17
N ASP A 50 9.58 -3.05 -18.41
CA ASP A 50 9.46 -4.39 -17.83
C ASP A 50 9.69 -4.38 -16.32
N PHE A 51 10.42 -3.38 -15.82
CA PHE A 51 10.68 -3.21 -14.39
C PHE A 51 9.55 -2.48 -13.67
N TYR A 52 8.77 -1.59 -14.31
CA TYR A 52 7.74 -0.80 -13.60
C TYR A 52 6.68 -1.64 -12.89
N LYS A 53 6.30 -2.79 -13.46
CA LYS A 53 5.40 -3.77 -12.82
C LYS A 53 5.97 -4.32 -11.50
N HIS A 54 7.30 -4.26 -11.40
CA HIS A 54 8.18 -4.54 -10.26
C HIS A 54 8.11 -3.55 -9.10
N LEU A 55 7.77 -2.30 -9.41
CA LEU A 55 8.07 -1.12 -8.59
C LEU A 55 6.81 -0.48 -8.01
N THR A 56 5.63 -1.09 -8.18
CA THR A 56 4.33 -0.55 -7.72
C THR A 56 4.10 -0.67 -6.21
N THR A 57 5.13 -0.99 -5.41
CA THR A 57 4.95 -1.36 -4.00
C THR A 57 4.33 -0.21 -3.19
N MET A 58 4.79 1.02 -3.40
CA MET A 58 4.17 2.19 -2.75
C MET A 58 2.79 2.53 -3.31
N GLU A 59 2.57 2.38 -4.61
CA GLU A 59 1.27 2.63 -5.25
C GLU A 59 0.21 1.64 -4.76
N ASP A 60 0.55 0.37 -4.65
CA ASP A 60 -0.31 -0.68 -4.12
C ASP A 60 -0.60 -0.45 -2.63
N ALA A 61 0.40 -0.05 -1.84
CA ALA A 61 0.22 0.34 -0.45
C ALA A 61 -0.68 1.59 -0.32
N MET A 62 -0.45 2.61 -1.14
CA MET A 62 -1.25 3.84 -1.16
C MET A 62 -2.68 3.58 -1.63
N LYS A 63 -2.90 2.70 -2.62
CA LYS A 63 -4.24 2.31 -3.08
C LYS A 63 -4.99 1.55 -1.99
N THR A 64 -4.30 0.67 -1.28
CA THR A 64 -4.85 -0.05 -0.12
C THR A 64 -5.21 0.93 1.02
N LEU A 65 -4.35 1.92 1.29
CA LEU A 65 -4.58 2.94 2.31
C LEU A 65 -5.67 3.96 1.91
N HIS A 66 -5.71 4.43 0.66
CA HIS A 66 -6.73 5.36 0.15
C HIS A 66 -8.12 4.71 0.06
N ALA A 67 -8.20 3.43 -0.35
CA ALA A 67 -9.44 2.66 -0.26
C ALA A 67 -10.00 2.62 1.18
N THR A 68 -9.14 2.82 2.17
CA THR A 68 -9.52 2.89 3.58
C THR A 68 -9.89 4.32 4.04
N LYS A 69 -9.52 5.39 3.30
CA LYS A 69 -9.53 6.78 3.80
C LYS A 69 -10.55 7.74 3.15
N ASP A 70 -10.97 7.58 1.89
CA ASP A 70 -11.51 8.73 1.14
C ASP A 70 -13.02 8.91 0.94
N ILE A 71 -13.89 7.99 1.35
CA ILE A 71 -15.33 8.29 1.38
C ILE A 71 -15.83 7.68 2.68
N HIS A 72 -16.64 8.39 3.47
CA HIS A 72 -17.47 7.74 4.49
C HIS A 72 -18.57 6.98 3.76
N GLN A 73 -18.17 6.07 2.87
CA GLN A 73 -19.05 5.16 2.22
C GLN A 73 -19.43 4.19 3.31
N SER A 74 -20.71 4.17 3.62
CA SER A 74 -21.20 3.26 4.65
C SER A 74 -20.84 1.82 4.25
N ILE A 75 -20.66 0.93 5.22
CA ILE A 75 -20.44 -0.50 4.90
C ILE A 75 -21.57 -1.03 4.02
N ALA A 76 -22.80 -0.52 4.18
CA ALA A 76 -23.91 -0.87 3.30
C ALA A 76 -23.67 -0.45 1.83
N GLU A 77 -23.20 0.76 1.59
CA GLU A 77 -22.87 1.25 0.24
C GLU A 77 -21.69 0.48 -0.37
N GLN A 78 -20.65 0.18 0.40
CA GLN A 78 -19.51 -0.62 -0.06
C GLN A 78 -19.95 -2.04 -0.48
N LEU A 79 -20.86 -2.64 0.28
CA LEU A 79 -21.41 -3.96 -0.02
C LEU A 79 -22.27 -3.96 -1.30
N LEU A 80 -23.01 -2.88 -1.55
CA LEU A 80 -23.81 -2.71 -2.76
C LEU A 80 -22.94 -2.47 -3.99
N GLU A 81 -21.95 -1.58 -3.89
CA GLU A 81 -21.03 -1.28 -5.00
C GLU A 81 -20.17 -2.49 -5.38
N ALA A 82 -19.70 -3.26 -4.39
CA ALA A 82 -18.98 -4.50 -4.62
C ALA A 82 -19.88 -5.65 -5.15
N GLY A 83 -21.20 -5.43 -5.30
CA GLY A 83 -22.14 -6.44 -5.78
C GLY A 83 -22.27 -7.65 -4.86
N VAL A 84 -21.93 -7.51 -3.57
CA VAL A 84 -21.93 -8.61 -2.59
C VAL A 84 -23.36 -8.94 -2.12
N VAL A 85 -24.24 -7.95 -2.17
CA VAL A 85 -25.65 -8.06 -1.79
C VAL A 85 -26.52 -7.38 -2.85
N GLU A 86 -27.64 -8.01 -3.18
CA GLU A 86 -28.55 -7.54 -4.23
C GLU A 86 -29.49 -6.43 -3.75
N THR A 87 -29.67 -6.28 -2.44
CA THR A 87 -30.66 -5.36 -1.86
C THR A 87 -30.05 -4.47 -0.78
N VAL A 88 -30.51 -3.22 -0.75
CA VAL A 88 -30.16 -2.22 0.28
C VAL A 88 -30.49 -2.73 1.68
N ARG A 89 -31.59 -3.49 1.82
CA ARG A 89 -31.98 -4.10 3.09
C ARG A 89 -30.92 -5.06 3.62
N ALA A 90 -30.43 -5.97 2.79
CA ALA A 90 -29.39 -6.92 3.19
C ALA A 90 -28.05 -6.23 3.51
N ALA A 91 -27.74 -5.15 2.78
CA ALA A 91 -26.59 -4.30 3.04
C ALA A 91 -26.67 -3.64 4.43
N ASN A 92 -27.80 -2.99 4.74
CA ASN A 92 -28.05 -2.34 6.03
C ASN A 92 -28.08 -3.34 7.19
N THR A 93 -28.64 -4.53 7.00
CA THR A 93 -28.60 -5.59 8.02
C THR A 93 -27.16 -6.00 8.34
N THR A 94 -26.32 -6.18 7.31
CA THR A 94 -24.91 -6.53 7.51
C THR A 94 -24.13 -5.39 8.17
N MET A 95 -24.41 -4.14 7.80
CA MET A 95 -23.84 -2.95 8.43
C MET A 95 -24.18 -2.86 9.92
N ASN A 96 -25.44 -3.13 10.31
CA ASN A 96 -25.83 -3.12 11.73
C ASN A 96 -25.05 -4.13 12.57
N TYR A 97 -24.85 -5.35 12.06
CA TYR A 97 -24.03 -6.35 12.77
C TYR A 97 -22.55 -5.96 12.81
N PHE A 98 -22.04 -5.35 11.75
CA PHE A 98 -20.70 -4.78 11.77
C PHE A 98 -20.56 -3.69 12.85
N THR A 99 -21.52 -2.78 12.99
CA THR A 99 -21.51 -1.76 14.05
C THR A 99 -21.51 -2.38 15.44
N LEU A 100 -22.32 -3.40 15.69
CA LEU A 100 -22.32 -4.13 16.97
C LEU A 100 -20.95 -4.75 17.28
N TRP A 101 -20.32 -5.36 16.27
CA TRP A 101 -18.97 -5.91 16.39
C TRP A 101 -17.92 -4.83 16.64
N GLN A 102 -18.00 -3.68 15.97
CA GLN A 102 -17.12 -2.53 16.17
C GLN A 102 -17.22 -1.98 17.59
N HIS A 103 -18.38 -2.08 18.24
CA HIS A 103 -18.58 -1.75 19.65
C HIS A 103 -18.09 -2.85 20.62
N GLY A 104 -17.47 -3.92 20.13
CA GLY A 104 -16.94 -5.01 20.94
C GLY A 104 -17.94 -6.11 21.28
N THR A 105 -19.11 -6.13 20.65
CA THR A 105 -20.11 -7.20 20.88
C THR A 105 -19.66 -8.49 20.20
N ASP A 106 -19.68 -9.61 20.93
CA ASP A 106 -19.42 -10.92 20.33
C ASP A 106 -20.66 -11.42 19.56
N LEU A 107 -20.61 -11.26 18.24
CA LEU A 107 -21.67 -11.67 17.33
C LEU A 107 -21.97 -13.17 17.36
N ARG A 108 -21.05 -14.03 17.83
CA ARG A 108 -21.28 -15.48 17.91
C ARG A 108 -22.33 -15.84 18.96
N HIS A 109 -22.54 -14.97 19.95
CA HIS A 109 -23.57 -15.13 20.97
C HIS A 109 -24.89 -14.45 20.59
N THR A 110 -24.88 -13.52 19.64
CA THR A 110 -26.06 -12.78 19.19
C THR A 110 -26.72 -13.41 17.96
N LEU A 111 -25.93 -14.02 17.07
CA LEU A 111 -26.39 -14.60 15.81
C LEU A 111 -26.36 -16.13 15.86
N SER A 112 -27.22 -16.77 15.07
CA SER A 112 -27.05 -18.19 14.76
C SER A 112 -25.76 -18.41 13.95
N GLN A 113 -25.17 -19.61 14.04
CA GLN A 113 -23.94 -19.93 13.30
C GLN A 113 -24.06 -19.63 11.80
N SER A 114 -25.17 -20.01 11.17
CA SER A 114 -25.41 -19.78 9.73
C SER A 114 -25.33 -18.28 9.39
N GLN A 115 -26.07 -17.45 10.13
CA GLN A 115 -26.10 -15.99 9.92
C GLN A 115 -24.74 -15.34 10.17
N PHE A 116 -24.01 -15.79 11.20
CA PHE A 116 -22.67 -15.29 11.48
C PHE A 116 -21.72 -15.53 10.29
N TYR A 117 -21.69 -16.75 9.75
CA TYR A 117 -20.83 -17.07 8.60
C TYR A 117 -21.28 -16.37 7.32
N GLU A 118 -22.58 -16.16 7.13
CA GLU A 118 -23.13 -15.38 6.02
C GLU A 118 -22.64 -13.93 6.04
N HIS A 119 -22.83 -13.21 7.16
CA HIS A 119 -22.38 -11.82 7.29
C HIS A 119 -20.86 -11.71 7.29
N LYS A 120 -20.14 -12.67 7.90
CA LYS A 120 -18.68 -12.75 7.83
C LYS A 120 -18.20 -12.89 6.38
N ALA A 121 -18.83 -13.75 5.58
CA ALA A 121 -18.45 -13.94 4.18
C ALA A 121 -18.65 -12.65 3.37
N ARG A 122 -19.75 -11.93 3.60
CA ARG A 122 -20.02 -10.63 2.96
C ARG A 122 -18.99 -9.57 3.33
N LEU A 123 -18.71 -9.40 4.63
CA LEU A 123 -17.74 -8.41 5.12
C LEU A 123 -16.30 -8.72 4.69
N ARG A 124 -15.93 -10.01 4.56
CA ARG A 124 -14.61 -10.39 4.04
C ARG A 124 -14.37 -9.96 2.60
N LYS A 125 -15.43 -9.80 1.79
CA LYS A 125 -15.30 -9.32 0.41
C LYS A 125 -14.88 -7.85 0.32
N ILE A 126 -15.18 -7.07 1.35
CA ILE A 126 -14.75 -5.67 1.48
C ILE A 126 -13.57 -5.50 2.46
N GLY A 127 -12.86 -6.60 2.78
CA GLY A 127 -11.63 -6.56 3.57
C GLY A 127 -11.80 -6.60 5.09
N ILE A 128 -13.01 -6.88 5.61
CA ILE A 128 -13.30 -6.88 7.04
C ILE A 128 -13.49 -8.32 7.56
N ASP A 129 -12.75 -8.72 8.59
CA ASP A 129 -12.91 -10.03 9.24
C ASP A 129 -13.45 -9.92 10.67
N ILE A 130 -14.76 -10.16 10.83
CA ILE A 130 -15.44 -10.21 12.13
C ILE A 130 -15.18 -11.50 12.94
N GLY A 131 -14.30 -12.38 12.45
CA GLY A 131 -13.92 -13.61 13.12
C GLY A 131 -13.09 -13.40 14.37
N GLN A 132 -12.38 -12.28 14.46
CA GLN A 132 -11.60 -11.83 15.61
C GLN A 132 -12.38 -10.76 16.38
N GLN A 133 -12.13 -10.61 17.69
CA GLN A 133 -12.75 -9.55 18.47
C GLN A 133 -12.18 -8.18 18.05
N PHE A 134 -13.04 -7.16 18.02
CA PHE A 134 -12.63 -5.81 17.65
C PHE A 134 -11.81 -5.17 18.77
N ASP A 135 -10.58 -4.75 18.45
CA ASP A 135 -9.70 -4.04 19.39
C ASP A 135 -10.06 -2.54 19.41
N VAL A 136 -10.96 -2.17 20.33
CA VAL A 136 -11.45 -0.79 20.52
C VAL A 136 -10.34 0.21 20.91
N SER A 137 -9.14 -0.26 21.28
CA SER A 137 -8.00 0.61 21.62
C SER A 137 -7.35 1.28 20.40
N ARG A 138 -7.69 0.84 19.17
CA ARG A 138 -7.05 1.29 17.92
C ARG A 138 -7.91 2.24 17.07
N LEU A 139 -8.99 2.80 17.61
CA LEU A 139 -9.87 3.72 16.87
C LEU A 139 -9.18 5.09 16.66
N CYS A 140 -8.35 5.19 15.61
CA CYS A 140 -7.83 6.47 15.12
C CYS A 140 -8.93 7.21 14.35
N PRO A 141 -9.39 8.39 14.80
CA PRO A 141 -10.39 9.16 14.06
C PRO A 141 -9.78 9.74 12.77
N THR A 142 -10.45 9.52 11.64
CA THR A 142 -10.08 10.04 10.32
C THR A 142 -10.60 11.46 10.12
N LEU A 143 -9.71 12.46 10.22
CA LEU A 143 -9.97 13.85 9.86
C LEU A 143 -9.95 13.98 8.32
N LYS A 144 -11.04 14.48 7.70
CA LYS A 144 -11.06 14.81 6.27
C LYS A 144 -10.32 16.12 6.03
N ARG A 145 -9.17 16.07 5.38
CA ARG A 145 -8.44 17.26 4.91
C ARG A 145 -8.64 17.35 3.39
N SER A 146 -9.54 18.24 2.96
CA SER A 146 -9.81 18.50 1.54
C SER A 146 -9.06 19.74 1.09
N GLU A 147 -7.74 19.62 0.98
CA GLU A 147 -6.90 20.65 0.35
C GLU A 147 -6.64 20.20 -1.10
N VAL A 148 -6.88 21.09 -2.05
CA VAL A 148 -6.55 20.84 -3.47
C VAL A 148 -5.02 20.89 -3.58
N ILE A 149 -4.41 19.76 -3.94
CA ILE A 149 -2.96 19.66 -4.12
C ILE A 149 -2.60 20.09 -5.54
N GLU A 150 -1.89 21.21 -5.67
CA GLU A 150 -1.32 21.63 -6.96
C GLU A 150 -0.03 20.84 -7.25
N LEU A 151 -0.04 20.02 -8.30
CA LEU A 151 1.13 19.30 -8.76
C LEU A 151 2.07 20.24 -9.52
N LYS A 152 3.33 20.33 -9.09
CA LYS A 152 4.39 21.10 -9.77
C LYS A 152 5.60 20.20 -10.04
N PRO A 153 6.28 20.35 -11.18
CA PRO A 153 7.50 19.60 -11.45
C PRO A 153 8.58 20.00 -10.42
N LEU A 154 9.19 19.01 -9.78
CA LEU A 154 10.24 19.22 -8.78
C LEU A 154 11.62 19.02 -9.43
N PRO A 155 12.45 20.07 -9.56
CA PRO A 155 13.82 19.92 -10.03
C PRO A 155 14.67 19.18 -9.00
N ILE A 156 15.68 18.46 -9.48
CA ILE A 156 16.66 17.77 -8.63
C ILE A 156 17.62 18.84 -8.06
N PRO A 157 17.80 18.93 -6.74
CA PRO A 157 18.77 19.86 -6.14
C PRO A 157 20.22 19.52 -6.48
N ASP A 158 21.08 20.54 -6.54
CA ASP A 158 22.51 20.36 -6.86
C ASP A 158 23.26 19.48 -5.86
N TRP A 159 22.80 19.43 -4.61
CA TRP A 159 23.39 18.63 -3.54
C TRP A 159 22.90 17.17 -3.54
N TYR A 160 21.90 16.82 -4.36
CA TYR A 160 21.30 15.49 -4.37
C TYR A 160 22.26 14.44 -4.97
N HIS A 161 22.44 13.32 -4.27
CA HIS A 161 23.28 12.24 -4.76
C HIS A 161 22.48 11.29 -5.67
N MET A 162 22.77 11.32 -6.97
CA MET A 162 22.24 10.36 -7.92
C MET A 162 22.78 8.94 -7.66
N PRO A 163 21.97 7.90 -7.91
CA PRO A 163 22.43 6.53 -7.77
C PRO A 163 23.63 6.28 -8.68
N GLN A 164 24.76 5.88 -8.09
CA GLN A 164 25.95 5.53 -8.84
C GLN A 164 25.80 4.13 -9.42
N VAL A 165 25.83 4.02 -10.74
CA VAL A 165 25.87 2.71 -11.42
C VAL A 165 27.18 2.03 -11.04
N ALA A 166 27.08 0.83 -10.45
CA ALA A 166 28.26 0.03 -10.16
C ALA A 166 29.01 -0.27 -11.48
N GLN A 167 30.26 0.16 -11.59
CA GLN A 167 31.09 -0.04 -12.78
C GLN A 167 31.56 -1.51 -12.97
N SER A 168 30.93 -2.48 -12.31
CA SER A 168 31.30 -3.89 -12.43
C SER A 168 30.68 -4.54 -13.67
N ASN A 169 30.94 -3.98 -14.85
CA ASN A 169 30.70 -4.64 -16.14
C ASN A 169 31.95 -5.38 -16.63
N VAL A 170 32.69 -6.04 -15.72
CA VAL A 170 33.66 -7.05 -16.14
C VAL A 170 32.96 -8.40 -16.08
N LEU A 171 32.41 -8.80 -17.22
CA LEU A 171 31.85 -10.13 -17.42
C LEU A 171 33.00 -11.16 -17.39
N PRO A 172 33.00 -12.17 -16.49
CA PRO A 172 34.03 -13.20 -16.46
C PRO A 172 33.66 -14.37 -17.36
N PHE A 173 33.04 -14.14 -18.53
CA PHE A 173 32.86 -15.20 -19.51
C PHE A 173 33.96 -15.13 -20.56
N ARG A 174 34.87 -16.11 -20.53
CA ARG A 174 35.61 -16.49 -21.73
C ARG A 174 34.58 -17.03 -22.71
N ALA A 175 34.38 -16.32 -23.83
CA ALA A 175 33.76 -16.93 -24.99
C ALA A 175 34.65 -18.09 -25.43
N VAL A 176 34.20 -19.32 -25.19
CA VAL A 176 34.78 -20.49 -25.85
C VAL A 176 34.07 -20.55 -27.20
N ALA A 177 34.85 -20.30 -28.26
CA ALA A 177 34.46 -20.47 -29.65
C ALA A 177 34.23 -21.94 -29.98
#